data_AF-A0A2D8ZPX6-F1
#
_entry.id   AF-A0A2D8ZPX6-F1
#
_cell.length_a   1.000
_cell.length_b   1.000
_cell.length_c   1.000
_cell.angle_alpha   90.00
_cell.angle_beta   90.00
_cell.angle_gamma   90.00
#
_symmetry.space_group_name_H-M   'P 1'
#
loop_
_entity.id
_entity.type
_entity.pdbx_description
1 polymer ?
#
loop_
_entity_poly.entity_id
_entity_poly.type
_entity_poly.pdbx_seq_one_letter_code
_entity_poly.pdbx_strand_id
1 'polypeptide(L)'
;MGRGSDIEPPKLLKSLSHDAGRHFFDAPAAMSMDECMLRLNFLDGANIVSLTPSELGHWLSFEFEGHAFSANDPFGEVWFFAEDPATPEPILQKIALCVVTPPNPA
;
A
#
# COMPACT_ATOMS: atom_id res chain seq x y z
N MET A 1 -3.27 30.64 9.81
CA MET A 1 -3.63 29.50 10.70
C MET A 1 -4.84 28.80 10.10
N GLY A 2 -4.77 27.48 9.93
CA GLY A 2 -5.94 26.65 9.59
C GLY A 2 -6.08 26.25 8.12
N ARG A 3 -5.30 25.28 7.66
CA ARG A 3 -5.78 24.23 6.75
C ARG A 3 -5.33 22.91 7.34
N GLY A 4 -6.05 22.44 8.35
CA GLY A 4 -6.07 21.01 8.63
C GLY A 4 -6.64 20.39 7.37
N SER A 5 -5.81 19.69 6.62
CA SER A 5 -6.28 18.89 5.51
C SER A 5 -7.15 17.79 6.12
N ASP A 6 -8.47 17.95 6.03
CA ASP A 6 -9.50 16.95 6.35
C ASP A 6 -9.38 15.77 5.36
N ILE A 7 -8.22 15.13 5.30
CA ILE A 7 -8.02 13.91 4.53
C ILE A 7 -8.62 12.83 5.41
N GLU A 8 -9.89 12.51 5.14
CA GLU A 8 -10.50 11.30 5.68
C GLU A 8 -9.57 10.12 5.35
N PRO A 9 -9.18 9.31 6.35
CA PRO A 9 -8.29 8.19 6.11
C PRO A 9 -8.88 7.26 5.05
N PRO A 10 -8.08 6.76 4.09
CA PRO A 10 -8.59 5.88 3.04
C PRO A 10 -9.37 4.71 3.62
N LYS A 11 -10.56 4.45 3.07
CA LYS A 11 -11.39 3.34 3.51
C LYS A 11 -10.72 2.01 3.16
N LEU A 12 -10.48 1.19 4.17
CA LEU A 12 -9.90 -0.13 3.98
C LEU A 12 -10.93 -1.15 3.48
N LEU A 13 -10.45 -2.05 2.64
CA LEU A 13 -11.17 -3.25 2.21
C LEU A 13 -11.03 -4.35 3.28
N LYS A 14 -12.01 -5.25 3.30
CA LYS A 14 -12.04 -6.44 4.16
C LYS A 14 -12.20 -7.71 3.31
N SER A 15 -11.50 -7.76 2.18
CA SER A 15 -11.57 -8.88 1.26
C SER A 15 -10.46 -9.88 1.56
N LEU A 16 -10.84 -11.14 1.74
CA LEU A 16 -9.89 -12.24 1.95
C LEU A 16 -9.64 -12.94 0.61
N SER A 17 -8.37 -13.01 0.25
CA SER A 17 -7.84 -13.84 -0.83
C SER A 17 -7.30 -15.14 -0.24
N HIS A 18 -7.51 -16.25 -0.92
CA HIS A 18 -6.96 -17.54 -0.50
C HIS A 18 -5.43 -17.57 -0.68
N ASP A 19 -4.93 -16.92 -1.72
CA ASP A 19 -3.55 -17.05 -2.18
C ASP A 19 -2.68 -15.83 -1.82
N ALA A 20 -3.30 -14.67 -1.57
CA ALA A 20 -2.61 -13.40 -1.34
C ALA A 20 -2.88 -12.79 0.04
N GLY A 21 -3.54 -13.51 0.95
CA GLY A 21 -3.90 -12.98 2.27
C GLY A 21 -5.08 -11.99 2.21
N ARG A 22 -5.02 -10.86 2.90
CA ARG A 22 -6.10 -9.86 2.91
C ARG A 22 -5.82 -8.74 1.91
N HIS A 23 -6.68 -8.62 0.90
CA HIS A 23 -6.76 -7.40 0.10
C HIS A 23 -7.38 -6.28 0.94
N PHE A 24 -6.59 -5.25 1.22
CA PHE A 24 -6.99 -4.18 2.16
C PHE A 24 -7.08 -2.79 1.53
N PHE A 25 -6.51 -2.54 0.36
CA PHE A 25 -6.50 -1.20 -0.22
C PHE A 25 -6.22 -1.21 -1.73
N ASP A 26 -7.04 -0.47 -2.47
CA ASP A 26 -6.79 -0.12 -3.87
C ASP A 26 -6.14 1.28 -3.90
N ALA A 27 -4.97 1.42 -4.52
CA ALA A 27 -4.40 2.73 -4.77
C ALA A 27 -5.29 3.54 -5.73
N PRO A 28 -5.20 4.89 -5.72
CA PRO A 28 -5.87 5.71 -6.71
C PRO A 28 -5.52 5.24 -8.14
N ALA A 29 -6.51 5.11 -9.02
CA ALA A 29 -6.34 4.50 -10.35
C ALA A 29 -5.27 5.17 -11.26
N ALA A 30 -4.90 6.42 -10.98
CA ALA A 30 -3.85 7.12 -11.73
C ALA A 30 -2.42 6.86 -11.19
N MET A 31 -2.28 6.14 -10.07
CA MET A 31 -1.01 5.94 -9.38
C MET A 31 -0.32 4.67 -9.88
N SER A 32 0.93 4.81 -10.30
CA SER A 32 1.75 3.67 -10.74
C SER A 32 2.41 2.92 -9.58
N MET A 33 2.94 1.72 -9.86
CA MET A 33 3.77 0.97 -8.91
C MET A 33 5.01 1.79 -8.48
N ASP A 34 5.66 2.49 -9.41
CA ASP A 34 6.81 3.36 -9.10
C ASP A 34 6.44 4.49 -8.14
N GLU A 35 5.29 5.14 -8.35
CA GLU A 35 4.79 6.16 -7.43
C GLU A 35 4.48 5.57 -6.05
N CYS A 36 3.83 4.41 -6.00
CA CYS A 36 3.57 3.69 -4.76
C CYS A 36 4.86 3.38 -4.00
N MET A 37 5.89 2.86 -4.68
CA MET A 37 7.20 2.59 -4.10
C MET A 37 7.85 3.87 -3.56
N LEU A 38 7.80 4.98 -4.33
CA LEU A 38 8.29 6.27 -3.86
C LEU A 38 7.57 6.71 -2.58
N ARG A 39 6.25 6.53 -2.47
CA ARG A 39 5.50 6.87 -1.26
C ARG A 39 5.86 5.99 -0.08
N LEU A 40 5.95 4.68 -0.28
CA LEU A 40 6.34 3.73 0.76
C LEU A 40 7.73 4.04 1.33
N ASN A 41 8.66 4.58 0.53
CA ASN A 41 9.97 5.03 1.03
C ASN A 41 9.88 6.19 2.04
N PHE A 42 8.76 6.90 2.14
CA PHE A 42 8.52 7.92 3.17
C PHE A 42 7.81 7.36 4.42
N LEU A 43 7.40 6.08 4.41
CA LEU A 43 6.85 5.41 5.57
C LEU A 43 8.00 4.92 6.46
N ASP A 44 8.27 5.64 7.54
CA ASP A 44 9.36 5.28 8.46
C ASP A 44 9.19 3.84 8.99
N GLY A 45 10.23 3.01 8.82
CA GLY A 45 10.19 1.59 9.17
C GLY A 45 9.62 0.66 8.11
N ALA A 46 9.21 1.17 6.93
CA ALA A 46 8.90 0.32 5.79
C ALA A 46 10.18 -0.10 5.06
N ASN A 47 10.23 -1.36 4.64
CA ASN A 47 11.36 -1.95 3.95
C ASN A 47 10.89 -2.65 2.67
N ILE A 48 11.24 -2.11 1.50
CA ILE A 48 10.97 -2.76 0.22
C ILE A 48 11.92 -3.96 0.07
N VAL A 49 11.36 -5.15 -0.07
CA VAL A 49 12.10 -6.42 -0.14
C VAL A 49 12.43 -6.79 -1.58
N SER A 50 11.45 -6.72 -2.48
CA SER A 50 11.64 -7.10 -3.89
C SER A 50 10.57 -6.53 -4.80
N LEU A 51 10.91 -6.39 -6.09
CA LEU A 51 9.96 -6.16 -7.18
C LEU A 51 10.14 -7.27 -8.21
N THR A 52 9.11 -8.08 -8.41
CA THR A 52 9.15 -9.29 -9.26
C THR A 52 8.16 -9.14 -10.42
N PRO A 53 8.61 -9.11 -11.68
CA PRO A 53 7.70 -9.13 -12.82
C PRO A 53 6.91 -10.44 -12.91
N SER A 54 5.66 -10.38 -13.35
CA SER A 54 4.82 -11.54 -13.68
C SER A 54 3.97 -11.28 -14.93
N GLU A 55 3.28 -12.31 -15.42
CA GLU A 55 2.37 -12.17 -16.57
C GLU A 55 1.19 -11.24 -16.28
N LEU A 56 0.80 -11.09 -15.01
CA LEU A 56 -0.31 -10.26 -14.54
C LEU A 56 0.24 -9.06 -13.74
N GLY A 57 1.23 -8.36 -14.28
CA GLY A 57 1.87 -7.23 -13.63
C GLY A 57 3.00 -7.60 -12.68
N HIS A 58 3.58 -6.60 -12.05
CA HIS A 58 4.64 -6.71 -11.04
C HIS A 58 4.07 -7.04 -9.67
N TRP A 59 4.86 -7.74 -8.88
CA TRP A 59 4.64 -7.97 -7.47
C TRP A 59 5.72 -7.25 -6.67
N LEU A 60 5.33 -6.25 -5.92
CA LEU A 60 6.15 -5.62 -4.90
C LEU A 60 5.95 -6.37 -3.59
N SER A 61 7.03 -6.75 -2.91
CA SER A 61 7.01 -7.27 -1.54
C SER A 61 7.70 -6.28 -0.63
N PHE A 62 7.11 -6.02 0.54
CA PHE A 62 7.67 -5.12 1.53
C PHE A 62 7.25 -5.50 2.94
N GLU A 63 8.02 -5.04 3.92
CA GLU A 63 7.76 -5.26 5.35
C GLU A 63 7.48 -3.92 6.03
N PHE A 64 6.60 -3.91 7.03
CA PHE A 64 6.33 -2.73 7.86
C PHE A 64 5.83 -3.14 9.24
N GLU A 65 6.41 -2.57 10.30
CA GLU A 65 6.08 -2.86 11.70
C GLU A 65 6.05 -4.37 12.05
N GLY A 66 6.92 -5.17 11.41
CA GLY A 66 7.02 -6.62 11.63
C GLY A 66 6.00 -7.47 10.87
N HIS A 67 5.22 -6.87 9.96
CA HIS A 67 4.27 -7.56 9.08
C HIS A 67 4.75 -7.53 7.63
N ALA A 68 4.43 -8.58 6.88
CA ALA A 68 4.73 -8.70 5.45
C ALA A 68 3.53 -8.32 4.59
N PHE A 69 3.81 -7.61 3.51
CA PHE A 69 2.84 -7.07 2.58
C PHE A 69 3.28 -7.27 1.15
N SER A 70 2.31 -7.26 0.26
CA SER A 70 2.56 -7.18 -1.17
C SER A 70 1.68 -6.14 -1.85
N ALA A 71 2.14 -5.66 -3.00
CA ALA A 71 1.32 -4.89 -3.92
C ALA A 71 1.45 -5.44 -5.34
N ASN A 72 0.36 -5.46 -6.11
CA ASN A 72 0.34 -5.94 -7.49
C ASN A 72 -0.36 -4.93 -8.40
N ASP A 73 0.09 -4.81 -9.65
CA ASP A 73 -0.45 -3.87 -10.66
C ASP A 73 -1.02 -4.58 -11.91
N PRO A 74 -1.98 -5.53 -11.77
CA PRO A 74 -2.33 -6.46 -12.84
C PRO A 74 -2.95 -5.82 -14.08
N PHE A 75 -3.54 -4.63 -13.90
CA PHE A 75 -4.13 -3.82 -14.97
C PHE A 75 -3.59 -2.39 -14.96
N GLY A 76 -2.42 -2.16 -14.35
CA GLY A 76 -1.87 -0.83 -14.09
C GLY A 76 -2.47 -0.12 -12.85
N GLU A 77 -3.48 -0.72 -12.22
CA GLU A 77 -4.03 -0.30 -10.92
C GLU A 77 -3.32 -1.06 -9.80
N VAL A 78 -2.80 -0.37 -8.79
CA VAL A 78 -2.04 -1.02 -7.71
C VAL A 78 -2.96 -1.46 -6.57
N TRP A 79 -2.94 -2.76 -6.26
CA TRP A 79 -3.71 -3.38 -5.17
C TRP A 79 -2.78 -3.84 -4.07
N PHE A 80 -3.15 -3.60 -2.81
CA PHE A 80 -2.34 -3.89 -1.64
C PHE A 80 -2.90 -5.03 -0.79
N PHE A 81 -2.01 -5.94 -0.41
CA PHE A 81 -2.33 -7.15 0.32
C PHE A 81 -1.49 -7.28 1.58
N ALA A 82 -2.11 -7.71 2.68
CA ALA A 82 -1.42 -8.15 3.88
C ALA A 82 -1.32 -9.67 3.84
N GLU A 83 -0.10 -10.22 3.97
CA GLU A 83 0.10 -11.68 3.90
C GLU A 83 -0.64 -12.40 5.03
N ASP A 84 -0.61 -11.84 6.25
CA ASP A 84 -1.44 -12.28 7.37
C ASP A 84 -2.79 -11.53 7.38
N PRO A 85 -3.93 -12.22 7.16
CA PRO A 85 -5.25 -11.60 7.21
C PRO A 85 -5.62 -10.96 8.56
N ALA A 86 -4.98 -11.40 9.64
CA ALA A 86 -5.20 -10.87 10.99
C ALA A 86 -4.43 -9.57 11.27
N THR A 87 -3.66 -9.05 10.29
CA THR A 87 -2.90 -7.80 10.43
C THR A 87 -3.81 -6.66 10.92
N PRO A 88 -3.42 -5.97 12.02
CA PRO A 88 -4.23 -4.90 12.61
C PRO A 88 -4.58 -3.78 11.64
N GLU A 89 -5.85 -3.35 11.62
CA GLU A 89 -6.30 -2.22 10.79
C GLU A 89 -5.49 -0.93 10.95
N PRO A 90 -5.00 -0.54 12.15
CA PRO A 90 -4.15 0.65 12.29
C PRO A 90 -2.87 0.59 11.46
N ILE A 91 -2.30 -0.60 11.24
CA ILE A 91 -1.08 -0.78 10.43
C ILE A 91 -1.44 -0.62 8.95
N LEU A 92 -2.51 -1.27 8.50
CA LEU A 92 -3.03 -1.14 7.13
C LEU A 92 -3.38 0.32 6.79
N GLN A 93 -3.94 1.05 7.76
CA GLN A 93 -4.31 2.45 7.59
C GLN A 93 -3.10 3.36 7.40
N LYS A 94 -1.99 3.11 8.11
CA LYS A 94 -0.74 3.88 7.93
C LYS A 94 -0.20 3.72 6.51
N ILE A 95 -0.21 2.48 5.99
CA ILE A 95 0.22 2.19 4.61
C ILE A 95 -0.67 2.94 3.61
N ALA A 96 -2.00 2.76 3.69
CA ALA A 96 -2.93 3.39 2.77
C ALA A 96 -2.84 4.93 2.82
N LEU A 97 -2.75 5.51 4.02
CA LEU A 97 -2.60 6.95 4.21
C LEU A 97 -1.28 7.46 3.61
N CYS A 98 -0.18 6.75 3.81
CA CYS A 98 1.12 7.09 3.23
C CYS A 98 1.05 7.11 1.70
N VAL A 99 0.46 6.07 1.09
CA VAL A 99 0.34 5.96 -0.37
C VAL A 99 -0.46 7.12 -0.96
N VAL A 100 -1.60 7.51 -0.36
CA VAL A 100 -2.41 8.62 -0.91
C VAL A 100 -1.89 10.01 -0.57
N THR A 101 -0.96 10.14 0.39
CA THR A 101 -0.48 11.45 0.86
C THR A 101 0.74 11.87 0.04
N PRO A 102 0.68 12.98 -0.74
CA PRO A 102 1.84 13.55 -1.44
C PRO A 102 3.04 13.73 -0.51
N PRO A 103 4.27 13.34 -0.93
CA PRO A 103 5.45 13.81 -0.23
C PRO A 103 5.43 15.33 -0.35
N ASN A 104 5.60 16.02 0.76
CA ASN A 104 5.59 17.47 0.78
C ASN A 104 6.75 17.95 -0.11
N PRO A 105 6.53 18.78 -1.15
CA PRO A 105 7.63 19.35 -1.90
C PRO A 105 8.43 20.23 -0.93
N ALA A 106 9.67 19.83 -0.66
CA ALA A 106 10.64 20.63 0.09
C ALA A 106 10.94 21.95 -0.63
#